data_AF-A0A8B6C534-F1
#
_entry.id   AF-A0A8B6C534-F1
#
_cell.length_a   1.000
_cell.length_b   1.000
_cell.length_c   1.000
_cell.angle_alpha   90.00
_cell.angle_beta   90.00
_cell.angle_gamma   90.00
#
_symmetry.space_group_name_H-M   'P 1'
#
loop_
_entity.id
_entity.type
_entity.pdbx_description
1 polymer ?
#
loop_
_entity_poly.entity_id
_entity_poly.type
_entity_poly.pdbx_seq_one_letter_code
_entity_poly.pdbx_strand_id
1 'polypeptide(L)'
;MDEFYLFVNSGDSLQLFPQNRGGQFRIRLPRSHLMKGTWECALLEMTFVPAFETSTQRMYVCCDLVRDESYVRDTYLPLLQSVAIRKEETTEIIFERPLYLASRGGEMEILEITLRDDRLRVCAVAKMITCSACFISDKSYKRESSTLEVRMECPSCQRMFSRRDVMLRHHRNKHGTGVPPATPPPPPPRRHRKMRRKKVFVFNTRSP
;
A
#
# COMPACT_ATOMS: atom_id res chain seq x y z
N MET A 1 -15.32 -6.25 -15.14
CA MET A 1 -14.47 -5.44 -14.26
C MET A 1 -15.43 -4.55 -13.53
N ASP A 2 -15.60 -4.73 -12.22
CA ASP A 2 -16.48 -3.87 -11.43
C ASP A 2 -15.65 -2.74 -10.86
N GLU A 3 -16.15 -1.52 -10.94
CA GLU A 3 -15.50 -0.35 -10.36
C GLU A 3 -16.54 0.54 -9.70
N PHE A 4 -16.11 1.30 -8.70
CA PHE A 4 -16.90 2.36 -8.11
C PHE A 4 -16.01 3.49 -7.61
N TYR A 5 -16.63 4.65 -7.45
CA TYR A 5 -15.98 5.89 -7.05
C TYR A 5 -16.61 6.37 -5.77
N LEU A 6 -15.77 6.80 -4.83
CA LEU A 6 -16.20 7.47 -3.61
C LEU A 6 -15.77 8.93 -3.69
N PHE A 7 -16.73 9.83 -3.53
CA PHE A 7 -16.50 11.27 -3.37
C PHE A 7 -16.80 11.58 -1.91
N VAL A 8 -15.79 12.00 -1.17
CA VAL A 8 -15.86 12.06 0.29
C VAL A 8 -15.38 13.41 0.81
N ASN A 9 -16.11 13.95 1.78
CA ASN A 9 -15.74 15.14 2.53
C ASN A 9 -15.48 14.78 4.00
N SER A 10 -14.47 15.39 4.62
CA SER A 10 -14.24 15.26 6.07
C SER A 10 -15.43 15.63 6.97
N GLY A 11 -16.37 16.44 6.49
CA GLY A 11 -17.61 16.79 7.15
C GLY A 11 -18.75 15.77 6.94
N ASP A 12 -18.56 14.77 6.10
CA ASP A 12 -19.54 13.70 5.94
C ASP A 12 -19.62 12.86 7.22
N SER A 13 -20.81 12.31 7.50
CA SER A 13 -21.06 11.48 8.68
C SER A 13 -20.77 12.16 10.03
N LEU A 14 -20.69 13.50 10.12
CA LEU A 14 -20.45 14.22 11.38
C LEU A 14 -21.45 13.89 12.50
N GLN A 15 -22.69 13.52 12.14
CA GLN A 15 -23.70 13.06 13.12
C GLN A 15 -23.31 11.75 13.81
N LEU A 16 -22.55 10.90 13.12
CA LEU A 16 -22.07 9.61 13.62
C LEU A 16 -20.64 9.69 14.17
N PHE A 17 -19.82 10.57 13.59
CA PHE A 17 -18.42 10.78 13.95
C PHE A 17 -18.16 12.29 14.22
N PRO A 18 -18.67 12.83 15.33
CA PRO A 18 -18.56 14.26 15.65
C PRO A 18 -17.11 14.73 15.88
N GLN A 19 -16.18 13.80 16.06
CA GLN A 19 -14.75 14.05 16.20
C GLN A 19 -14.00 14.21 14.86
N ASN A 20 -14.68 14.02 13.71
CA ASN A 20 -14.05 14.17 12.40
C ASN A 20 -13.42 15.56 12.25
N ARG A 21 -12.20 15.58 11.70
CA ARG A 21 -11.48 16.81 11.34
C ARG A 21 -10.83 16.61 9.98
N GLY A 22 -10.43 17.70 9.31
CA GLY A 22 -9.79 17.57 8.00
C GLY A 22 -8.52 16.71 8.02
N GLY A 23 -7.81 16.63 9.15
CA GLY A 23 -6.65 15.74 9.32
C GLY A 23 -6.95 14.26 9.54
N GLN A 24 -8.13 13.92 10.05
CA GLN A 24 -8.54 12.54 10.34
C GLN A 24 -10.06 12.46 10.40
N PHE A 25 -10.64 11.61 9.56
CA PHE A 25 -12.08 11.48 9.48
C PHE A 25 -12.51 10.07 9.06
N ARG A 26 -13.71 9.70 9.51
CA ARG A 26 -14.38 8.44 9.19
C ARG A 26 -15.71 8.72 8.52
N ILE A 27 -16.05 7.93 7.53
CA ILE A 27 -17.29 8.08 6.76
C ILE A 27 -18.01 6.75 6.73
N ARG A 28 -19.29 6.76 7.10
CA ARG A 28 -20.18 5.63 6.93
C ARG A 28 -20.79 5.72 5.54
N LEU A 29 -20.59 4.69 4.74
CA LEU A 29 -21.17 4.62 3.41
C LEU A 29 -22.68 4.40 3.52
N PRO A 30 -23.50 4.97 2.60
CA PRO A 30 -24.95 4.74 2.59
C PRO A 30 -25.33 3.27 2.41
N ARG A 31 -24.44 2.48 1.79
CA ARG A 31 -24.57 1.03 1.61
C ARG A 31 -23.21 0.37 1.84
N SER A 32 -23.22 -0.76 2.54
CA SER A 32 -22.04 -1.61 2.64
C SER A 32 -21.69 -2.18 1.26
N HIS A 33 -20.43 -2.05 0.86
CA HIS A 33 -19.92 -2.60 -0.39
C HIS A 33 -19.18 -3.90 -0.11
N LEU A 34 -19.67 -5.00 -0.67
CA LEU A 34 -19.03 -6.30 -0.52
C LEU A 34 -17.94 -6.47 -1.59
N MET A 35 -16.70 -6.25 -1.20
CA MET A 35 -15.51 -6.33 -2.04
C MET A 35 -15.00 -7.77 -2.12
N LYS A 36 -15.61 -8.58 -3.00
CA LYS A 36 -15.15 -9.96 -3.29
C LYS A 36 -13.96 -9.96 -4.25
N GLY A 37 -12.98 -10.81 -3.98
CA GLY A 37 -11.81 -10.98 -4.83
C GLY A 37 -10.70 -9.96 -4.57
N THR A 38 -9.88 -9.72 -5.60
CA THR A 38 -8.80 -8.74 -5.58
C THR A 38 -9.32 -7.37 -6.00
N TRP A 39 -9.11 -6.39 -5.13
CA TRP A 39 -9.46 -5.01 -5.38
C TRP A 39 -8.22 -4.15 -5.25
N GLU A 40 -8.17 -3.09 -6.04
CA GLU A 40 -7.19 -2.02 -5.90
C GLU A 40 -7.93 -0.71 -5.66
N CYS A 41 -7.28 0.23 -4.97
CA CYS A 41 -7.78 1.59 -4.80
C CYS A 41 -6.71 2.61 -5.12
N ALA A 42 -7.15 3.79 -5.55
CA ALA A 42 -6.29 4.93 -5.78
C ALA A 42 -6.99 6.23 -5.43
N LEU A 43 -6.21 7.23 -5.02
CA LEU A 43 -6.67 8.61 -4.87
C LEU A 43 -6.61 9.31 -6.22
N LEU A 44 -7.73 9.87 -6.68
CA LEU A 44 -7.85 10.51 -8.00
C LEU A 44 -7.73 12.02 -7.91
N GLU A 45 -8.39 12.61 -6.93
CA GLU A 45 -8.38 14.05 -6.70
C GLU A 45 -8.47 14.34 -5.20
N MET A 46 -7.97 15.50 -4.82
CA MET A 46 -8.00 15.98 -3.46
C MET A 46 -7.98 17.50 -3.43
N THR A 47 -8.89 18.09 -2.66
CA THR A 47 -8.95 19.53 -2.42
C THR A 47 -8.95 19.79 -0.92
N PHE A 48 -8.13 20.73 -0.48
CA PHE A 48 -8.07 21.12 0.93
C PHE A 48 -7.66 22.58 1.09
N VAL A 49 -8.09 23.17 2.20
CA VAL A 49 -7.69 24.52 2.61
C VAL A 49 -6.63 24.40 3.70
N PRO A 50 -5.37 24.77 3.43
CA PRO A 50 -4.32 24.71 4.44
C PRO A 50 -4.53 25.80 5.52
N ALA A 51 -4.28 25.43 6.77
CA ALA A 51 -4.17 26.36 7.86
C ALA A 51 -2.82 27.09 7.74
N PHE A 52 -2.89 28.42 7.63
CA PHE A 52 -1.83 29.34 7.19
C PHE A 52 -0.51 29.33 7.99
N GLU A 53 -0.36 28.48 9.01
CA GLU A 53 0.76 28.54 9.96
C GLU A 53 1.79 27.41 9.82
N THR A 54 1.66 26.52 8.83
CA THR A 54 2.45 25.26 8.87
C THR A 54 3.68 25.27 7.97
N SER A 55 4.81 24.85 8.52
CA SER A 55 6.05 24.59 7.78
C SER A 55 6.03 23.29 6.97
N THR A 56 4.93 22.53 7.05
CA THR A 56 4.77 21.22 6.44
C THR A 56 4.89 21.32 4.92
N GLN A 57 5.93 20.69 4.35
CA GLN A 57 6.16 20.66 2.90
C GLN A 57 5.53 19.44 2.22
N ARG A 58 5.22 18.40 2.99
CA ARG A 58 4.70 17.13 2.48
C ARG A 58 3.64 16.59 3.43
N MET A 59 2.58 16.07 2.83
CA MET A 59 1.50 15.36 3.49
C MET A 59 1.45 13.93 3.00
N TYR A 60 1.06 13.02 3.89
CA TYR A 60 0.84 11.61 3.58
C TYR A 60 -0.63 11.30 3.78
N VAL A 61 -1.32 10.94 2.70
CA VAL A 61 -2.72 10.51 2.72
C VAL A 61 -2.73 9.02 3.01
N CYS A 62 -3.26 8.64 4.17
CA CYS A 62 -3.40 7.25 4.59
C CYS A 62 -4.87 6.83 4.52
N CYS A 63 -5.12 5.57 4.15
CA CYS A 63 -6.46 5.01 4.06
C CYS A 63 -6.45 3.61 4.66
N ASP A 64 -7.38 3.32 5.57
CA ASP A 64 -7.44 2.04 6.27
C ASP A 64 -7.75 0.82 5.36
N LEU A 65 -8.29 1.08 4.18
CA LEU A 65 -8.55 0.07 3.16
C LEU A 65 -7.32 -0.35 2.38
N VAL A 66 -6.19 0.37 2.46
CA VAL A 66 -4.95 -0.08 1.84
C VAL A 66 -4.46 -1.33 2.57
N ARG A 67 -4.25 -2.41 1.83
CA ARG A 67 -3.83 -3.71 2.36
C ARG A 67 -2.36 -3.70 2.78
N ASP A 68 -1.51 -3.17 1.90
CA ASP A 68 -0.07 -3.21 2.06
C ASP A 68 0.46 -1.91 2.65
N GLU A 69 1.30 -2.00 3.66
CA GLU A 69 1.90 -0.82 4.26
C GLU A 69 3.13 -0.36 3.47
N SER A 70 3.25 0.95 3.29
CA SER A 70 4.42 1.61 2.70
C SER A 70 5.37 2.09 3.79
N TYR A 71 6.67 1.98 3.54
CA TYR A 71 7.71 2.47 4.45
C TYR A 71 7.94 3.98 4.28
N VAL A 72 7.72 4.75 5.33
CA VAL A 72 7.90 6.21 5.36
C VAL A 72 8.58 6.58 6.67
N ARG A 73 9.75 7.25 6.60
CA ARG A 73 10.51 7.75 7.77
C ARG A 73 10.59 6.75 8.95
N ASP A 74 11.07 5.54 8.65
CA ASP A 74 11.30 4.47 9.64
C ASP A 74 10.05 3.89 10.31
N THR A 75 8.89 4.08 9.68
CA THR A 75 7.66 3.39 10.05
C THR A 75 6.90 2.90 8.83
N TYR A 76 5.95 2.02 9.06
CA TYR A 76 5.04 1.49 8.06
C TYR A 76 3.66 2.16 8.22
N LEU A 77 3.10 2.61 7.11
CA LEU A 77 1.80 3.29 7.07
C LEU A 77 0.96 2.74 5.92
N PRO A 78 -0.38 2.67 6.05
CA PRO A 78 -1.29 2.35 4.95
C PRO A 78 -1.44 3.56 4.03
N LEU A 79 -0.32 3.94 3.40
CA LEU A 79 -0.17 5.14 2.58
C LEU A 79 -0.88 4.94 1.25
N LEU A 80 -1.87 5.79 0.97
CA LEU A 80 -2.52 5.86 -0.33
C LEU A 80 -1.76 6.77 -1.28
N GLN A 81 -1.27 7.92 -0.80
CA GLN A 81 -0.54 8.88 -1.64
C GLN A 81 0.32 9.84 -0.81
N SER A 82 1.45 10.29 -1.37
CA SER A 82 2.22 11.42 -0.82
C SER A 82 1.98 12.69 -1.64
N VAL A 83 1.75 13.81 -0.97
CA VAL A 83 1.36 15.08 -1.56
C VAL A 83 2.35 16.16 -1.14
N ALA A 84 2.89 16.91 -2.11
CA ALA A 84 3.64 18.12 -1.80
C ALA A 84 2.66 19.27 -1.49
N ILE A 85 2.85 19.95 -0.38
CA ILE A 85 1.99 21.08 0.01
C ILE A 85 2.58 22.37 -0.54
N ARG A 86 1.75 23.19 -1.18
CA ARG A 86 2.09 24.55 -1.60
C ARG A 86 1.41 25.55 -0.67
N LYS A 87 2.02 26.73 -0.50
CA LYS A 87 1.44 27.84 0.27
C LYS A 87 0.41 28.57 -0.60
N GLU A 88 -0.75 27.95 -0.78
CA GLU A 88 -1.88 28.49 -1.54
C GLU A 88 -3.12 28.57 -0.62
N GLU A 89 -4.08 29.44 -0.92
CA GLU A 89 -5.30 29.59 -0.11
C GLU A 89 -6.19 28.34 -0.17
N THR A 90 -6.22 27.68 -1.32
CA THR A 90 -6.88 26.39 -1.53
C THR A 90 -5.98 25.56 -2.44
N THR A 91 -5.66 24.35 -2.02
CA THR A 91 -4.87 23.42 -2.82
C THR A 91 -5.79 22.38 -3.42
N GLU A 92 -5.89 22.40 -4.74
CA GLU A 92 -6.60 21.41 -5.55
C GLU A 92 -5.57 20.55 -6.30
N ILE A 93 -5.74 19.24 -6.23
CA ILE A 93 -4.79 18.28 -6.78
C ILE A 93 -5.56 17.23 -7.56
N ILE A 94 -5.20 17.09 -8.83
CA ILE A 94 -5.65 16.00 -9.70
C ILE A 94 -4.45 15.08 -9.93
N PHE A 95 -4.60 13.80 -9.61
CA PHE A 95 -3.55 12.80 -9.82
C PHE A 95 -3.68 12.20 -11.21
N GLU A 96 -2.97 12.78 -12.19
CA GLU A 96 -2.94 12.27 -13.58
C GLU A 96 -2.47 10.81 -13.69
N ARG A 97 -1.64 10.38 -12.74
CA ARG A 97 -1.13 9.01 -12.61
C ARG A 97 -1.41 8.51 -11.20
N PRO A 98 -2.65 8.12 -10.90
CA PRO A 98 -3.03 7.68 -9.58
C PRO A 98 -2.33 6.34 -9.25
N LEU A 99 -1.88 6.19 -8.01
CA LEU A 99 -1.20 4.99 -7.56
C LEU A 99 -2.24 3.97 -7.09
N TYR A 100 -2.42 2.90 -7.87
CA TYR A 100 -3.29 1.80 -7.49
C TYR A 100 -2.58 0.86 -6.52
N LEU A 101 -3.18 0.66 -5.36
CA LEU A 101 -2.69 -0.19 -4.29
C LEU A 101 -3.71 -1.26 -3.96
N ALA A 102 -3.24 -2.44 -3.55
CA ALA A 102 -4.13 -3.52 -3.14
C ALA A 102 -5.02 -3.08 -1.97
N SER A 103 -6.31 -3.32 -2.10
CA SER A 103 -7.31 -3.02 -1.08
C SER A 103 -7.60 -4.23 -0.20
N ARG A 104 -8.04 -3.98 1.03
CA ARG A 104 -8.64 -4.97 1.91
C ARG A 104 -9.96 -5.42 1.27
N GLY A 105 -10.16 -6.74 1.19
CA GLY A 105 -11.44 -7.31 0.76
C GLY A 105 -12.43 -7.38 1.92
N GLY A 106 -13.66 -7.81 1.65
CA GLY A 106 -14.70 -7.95 2.65
C GLY A 106 -15.78 -6.86 2.55
N GLU A 107 -16.53 -6.64 3.62
CA GLU A 107 -17.55 -5.60 3.65
C GLU A 107 -16.94 -4.26 4.03
N MET A 108 -17.04 -3.30 3.12
CA MET A 108 -16.68 -1.91 3.34
C MET A 108 -17.94 -1.13 3.71
N GLU A 109 -18.07 -0.80 4.98
CA GLU A 109 -19.15 0.03 5.52
C GLU A 109 -18.62 1.39 5.99
N ILE A 110 -17.40 1.41 6.53
CA ILE A 110 -16.73 2.60 7.03
C ILE A 110 -15.40 2.75 6.30
N LEU A 111 -15.12 3.97 5.86
CA LEU A 111 -13.84 4.40 5.31
C LEU A 111 -13.17 5.33 6.33
N GLU A 112 -11.89 5.09 6.63
CA GLU A 112 -11.08 6.00 7.46
C GLU A 112 -9.92 6.59 6.64
N ILE A 113 -9.87 7.91 6.59
CA ILE A 113 -8.77 8.65 5.97
C ILE A 113 -8.03 9.44 7.05
N THR A 114 -6.71 9.32 7.06
CA THR A 114 -5.83 10.08 7.94
C THR A 114 -4.77 10.79 7.11
N LEU A 115 -4.68 12.11 7.26
CA LEU A 115 -3.62 12.92 6.71
C LEU A 115 -2.51 13.05 7.75
N ARG A 116 -1.26 12.80 7.35
CA ARG A 116 -0.10 12.96 8.24
C ARG A 116 0.87 14.01 7.73
N ASP A 117 1.43 14.80 8.64
CA ASP A 117 2.47 15.79 8.36
C ASP A 117 3.83 15.11 8.08
N ASP A 118 4.85 15.94 7.85
CA ASP A 118 6.22 15.48 7.66
C ASP A 118 6.70 14.66 8.86
N ARG A 119 6.33 15.03 10.09
CA ARG A 119 6.62 14.33 11.35
C ARG A 119 5.69 13.14 11.63
N LEU A 120 4.88 12.74 10.66
CA LEU A 120 3.92 11.64 10.74
C LEU A 120 2.82 11.80 11.78
N ARG A 121 2.58 13.02 12.26
CA ARG A 121 1.47 13.36 13.15
C ARG A 121 0.24 13.66 12.33
N VAL A 122 -0.94 13.48 12.92
CA VAL A 122 -2.20 13.86 12.26
C VAL A 122 -2.13 15.33 11.87
N CYS A 123 -2.42 15.59 10.60
CA CYS A 123 -2.23 16.89 9.98
C CYS A 123 -3.31 17.86 10.50
N ALA A 124 -2.94 18.75 11.41
CA ALA A 124 -3.84 19.82 11.88
C ALA A 124 -4.09 20.90 10.82
N VAL A 125 -3.42 20.80 9.67
CA VAL A 125 -3.37 21.83 8.63
C VAL A 125 -4.64 21.85 7.79
N ALA A 126 -5.30 20.72 7.58
CA ALA A 126 -6.54 20.70 6.80
C ALA A 126 -7.73 21.00 7.72
N LYS A 127 -8.39 22.15 7.53
CA LYS A 127 -9.67 22.43 8.21
C LYS A 127 -10.78 21.53 7.67
N MET A 128 -10.86 21.45 6.34
CA MET A 128 -11.77 20.62 5.60
C MET A 128 -11.04 20.07 4.37
N ILE A 129 -11.32 18.82 4.04
CA ILE A 129 -10.79 18.13 2.87
C ILE A 129 -11.96 17.47 2.13
N THR A 130 -11.91 17.56 0.81
CA THR A 130 -12.65 16.70 -0.10
C THR A 130 -11.66 15.86 -0.88
N CYS A 131 -12.00 14.60 -1.15
CA CYS A 131 -11.21 13.78 -2.06
C CYS A 131 -12.07 12.73 -2.74
N SER A 132 -11.57 12.22 -3.86
CA SER A 132 -12.21 11.16 -4.60
C SER A 132 -11.28 9.98 -4.78
N ALA A 133 -11.79 8.79 -4.47
CA ALA A 133 -11.06 7.54 -4.57
C ALA A 133 -11.79 6.59 -5.50
N CYS A 134 -11.05 5.91 -6.38
CA CYS A 134 -11.59 4.81 -7.17
C CYS A 134 -11.24 3.48 -6.54
N PHE A 135 -12.13 2.52 -6.72
CA PHE A 135 -11.94 1.12 -6.38
C PHE A 135 -12.23 0.30 -7.61
N ILE A 136 -11.28 -0.54 -8.00
CA ILE A 136 -11.40 -1.40 -9.17
C ILE A 136 -11.22 -2.85 -8.75
N SER A 137 -12.13 -3.72 -9.18
CA SER A 137 -11.99 -5.16 -9.02
C SER A 137 -11.20 -5.72 -10.19
N ASP A 138 -10.09 -6.36 -9.87
CA ASP A 138 -9.40 -7.16 -10.84
C ASP A 138 -10.08 -8.53 -10.93
N LYS A 139 -10.80 -8.77 -12.03
CA LYS A 139 -11.43 -10.07 -12.28
C LYS A 139 -10.49 -11.06 -12.98
N SER A 140 -9.37 -10.62 -13.58
CA SER A 140 -8.52 -11.49 -14.41
C SER A 140 -7.31 -10.79 -15.06
N TYR A 141 -6.62 -9.87 -14.40
CA TYR A 141 -5.54 -9.11 -14.99
C TYR A 141 -4.26 -9.19 -14.14
N LYS A 142 -3.30 -9.99 -14.62
CA LYS A 142 -1.88 -9.78 -14.30
C LYS A 142 -1.47 -8.40 -14.83
N ARG A 143 -1.95 -7.31 -14.22
CA ARG A 143 -1.20 -6.07 -14.22
C ARG A 143 0.04 -6.43 -13.44
N GLU A 144 1.19 -6.43 -14.10
CA GLU A 144 2.44 -6.08 -13.41
C GLU A 144 2.07 -4.99 -12.43
N SER A 145 2.19 -5.28 -11.13
CA SER A 145 1.93 -4.32 -10.09
C SER A 145 2.50 -3.01 -10.58
N SER A 146 1.66 -1.99 -10.75
CA SER A 146 2.16 -0.63 -10.76
C SER A 146 2.55 -0.28 -9.31
N THR A 147 3.40 -1.11 -8.69
CA THR A 147 4.63 -0.54 -8.19
C THR A 147 5.17 0.24 -9.38
N LEU A 148 5.04 1.58 -9.34
CA LEU A 148 6.09 2.42 -9.88
C LEU A 148 7.37 1.61 -9.76
N GLU A 149 8.10 1.31 -10.84
CA GLU A 149 9.43 0.73 -10.70
C GLU A 149 10.23 1.75 -9.88
N VAL A 150 10.15 1.65 -8.55
CA VAL A 150 10.91 2.47 -7.62
C VAL A 150 12.29 1.93 -7.80
N ARG A 151 12.98 2.50 -8.77
CA ARG A 151 14.38 2.25 -9.00
C ARG A 151 15.07 2.69 -7.73
N MET A 152 15.60 1.73 -7.00
CA MET A 152 16.31 1.96 -5.76
C MET A 152 17.75 2.31 -6.11
N GLU A 153 18.21 3.45 -5.64
CA GLU A 153 19.59 3.90 -5.86
C GLU A 153 20.52 3.29 -4.81
N CYS A 154 21.70 2.83 -5.23
CA CYS A 154 22.72 2.43 -4.28
C CYS A 154 23.33 3.67 -3.60
N PRO A 155 23.35 3.75 -2.25
CA PRO A 155 23.83 4.95 -1.56
C PRO A 155 25.32 5.25 -1.77
N SER A 156 26.12 4.26 -2.18
CA SER A 156 27.57 4.43 -2.37
C SER A 156 27.97 4.78 -3.81
N CYS A 157 27.18 4.41 -4.82
CA CYS A 157 27.55 4.60 -6.23
C CYS A 157 26.40 5.10 -7.13
N GLN A 158 25.23 5.38 -6.55
CA GLN A 158 24.04 5.91 -7.22
C GLN A 158 23.51 5.04 -8.37
N ARG A 159 23.94 3.78 -8.47
CA ARG A 159 23.44 2.86 -9.48
C ARG A 159 21.99 2.46 -9.18
N MET A 160 21.16 2.47 -10.21
CA MET A 160 19.73 2.15 -10.11
C MET A 160 19.48 0.64 -10.18
N PHE A 161 18.55 0.15 -9.37
CA PHE A 161 18.12 -1.25 -9.36
C PHE A 161 16.60 -1.36 -9.32
N SER A 162 16.04 -2.27 -10.09
CA SER A 162 14.60 -2.57 -10.08
C SER A 162 14.14 -3.36 -8.84
N ARG A 163 15.08 -3.95 -8.08
CA ARG A 163 14.77 -4.78 -6.91
C ARG A 163 15.70 -4.51 -5.73
N ARG A 164 15.14 -4.54 -4.52
CA ARG A 164 15.83 -4.19 -3.25
C ARG A 164 16.91 -5.20 -2.91
N ASP A 165 16.63 -6.48 -3.07
CA ASP A 165 17.57 -7.57 -2.79
C ASP A 165 18.80 -7.53 -3.72
N VAL A 166 18.60 -7.13 -4.98
CA VAL A 166 19.68 -6.93 -5.96
C VAL A 166 20.54 -5.72 -5.58
N MET A 167 19.91 -4.60 -5.23
CA MET A 167 20.62 -3.40 -4.75
C MET A 167 21.45 -3.71 -3.49
N LEU A 168 20.85 -4.35 -2.49
CA LEU A 168 21.53 -4.71 -1.23
C LEU A 168 22.69 -5.69 -1.46
N ARG A 169 22.52 -6.67 -2.37
CA ARG A 169 23.60 -7.58 -2.76
C ARG A 169 24.74 -6.86 -3.47
N HIS A 170 24.41 -5.96 -4.39
CA HIS A 170 25.39 -5.10 -5.05
C HIS A 170 26.17 -4.27 -4.03
N HIS A 171 25.47 -3.59 -3.12
CA HIS A 171 26.08 -2.78 -2.07
C HIS A 171 27.03 -3.62 -1.21
N ARG A 172 26.59 -4.79 -0.73
CA ARG A 172 27.45 -5.69 0.07
C ARG A 172 28.69 -6.14 -0.69
N ASN A 173 28.56 -6.48 -1.97
CA ASN A 173 29.67 -7.06 -2.74
C ASN A 173 30.65 -6.02 -3.30
N LYS A 174 30.18 -4.79 -3.55
CA LYS A 174 30.97 -3.72 -4.18
C LYS A 174 31.40 -2.63 -3.20
N HIS A 175 30.66 -2.44 -2.11
CA HIS A 175 30.86 -1.37 -1.14
C HIS A 175 30.87 -1.85 0.32
N GLY A 176 30.53 -3.12 0.58
CA GLY A 176 30.63 -3.70 1.91
C GLY A 176 32.08 -3.75 2.34
N THR A 177 32.43 -2.96 3.34
CA THR A 177 33.71 -3.08 4.04
C THR A 177 33.82 -4.50 4.59
N GLY A 178 34.87 -5.20 4.17
CA GLY A 178 35.06 -6.63 4.43
C GLY A 178 35.14 -6.94 5.92
N VAL A 179 34.01 -7.28 6.52
CA VAL A 179 33.98 -8.21 7.65
C VAL A 179 33.45 -9.52 7.08
N PRO A 180 34.28 -10.55 6.88
CA PRO A 180 33.81 -11.83 6.41
C PRO A 180 32.79 -12.39 7.41
N PRO A 181 31.63 -12.91 6.95
CA PRO A 181 30.68 -13.57 7.82
C PRO A 181 31.36 -14.80 8.44
N ALA A 182 31.18 -14.98 9.76
CA ALA A 182 31.53 -16.22 10.44
C ALA A 182 30.98 -17.41 9.62
N THR A 183 31.83 -18.40 9.39
CA THR A 183 31.52 -19.59 8.59
C THR A 183 30.21 -20.23 9.08
N PRO A 184 29.24 -20.49 8.19
CA PRO A 184 28.04 -21.22 8.58
C PRO A 184 28.41 -22.64 9.02
N PRO A 185 27.75 -23.19 10.06
CA PRO A 185 28.00 -24.55 10.50
C PRO A 185 27.68 -25.55 9.38
N PRO A 186 28.40 -26.68 9.31
CA PRO A 186 28.24 -27.66 8.24
C PRO A 186 26.81 -28.24 8.24
N PRO A 187 26.24 -28.51 7.04
CA PRO A 187 24.91 -29.07 6.93
C PRO A 187 24.85 -30.49 7.53
N PRO A 188 23.72 -30.87 8.15
CA PRO A 188 23.54 -32.23 8.66
C PRO A 188 23.59 -33.26 7.52
N PRO A 189 24.08 -34.48 7.78
CA PRO A 189 24.26 -35.50 6.76
C PRO A 189 22.92 -35.85 6.09
N ARG A 190 22.91 -35.77 4.76
CA ARG A 190 21.75 -36.13 3.92
C ARG A 190 21.37 -37.59 4.15
N ARG A 191 20.21 -37.84 4.76
CA ARG A 191 19.58 -39.17 4.74
C ARG A 191 19.23 -39.54 3.30
N HIS A 192 19.83 -40.61 2.79
CA HIS A 192 19.46 -41.22 1.51
C HIS A 192 17.98 -41.64 1.54
N ARG A 193 17.18 -40.97 0.71
CA ARG A 193 15.78 -41.30 0.46
C ARG A 193 15.72 -42.63 -0.29
N LYS A 194 15.44 -43.73 0.42
CA LYS A 194 15.18 -45.06 -0.19
C LYS A 194 14.02 -44.92 -1.19
N MET A 195 14.30 -45.20 -2.47
CA MET A 195 13.25 -45.37 -3.49
C MET A 195 12.37 -46.56 -3.10
N ARG A 196 11.08 -46.31 -2.83
CA ARG A 196 10.07 -47.37 -2.78
C ARG A 196 9.59 -47.63 -4.20
N ARG A 197 9.90 -48.83 -4.70
CA ARG A 197 9.42 -49.37 -5.99
C ARG A 197 7.89 -49.44 -6.02
N LYS A 198 7.34 -49.14 -7.20
CA LYS A 198 5.94 -49.26 -7.64
C LYS A 198 5.31 -50.61 -7.23
N LYS A 199 4.08 -50.58 -6.73
CA LYS A 199 3.13 -51.69 -6.88
C LYS A 199 1.98 -51.19 -7.75
N VAL A 200 1.93 -51.71 -8.96
CA VAL A 200 0.77 -51.68 -9.85
C VAL A 200 -0.21 -52.73 -9.30
N PHE A 201 -1.42 -52.31 -8.96
CA PHE A 201 -2.53 -53.23 -8.68
C PHE A 201 -3.43 -53.26 -9.92
N VAL A 202 -3.53 -54.44 -10.52
CA VAL A 202 -4.54 -54.82 -11.51
C VAL A 202 -5.37 -55.94 -10.86
N PHE A 203 -6.60 -56.10 -11.36
CA PHE A 203 -7.59 -57.18 -11.14
C PHE A 203 -8.64 -56.88 -10.07
N ASN A 204 -9.92 -57.22 -10.25
CA ASN A 204 -10.71 -57.62 -11.42
C ASN A 204 -12.17 -57.46 -11.00
N THR A 205 -13.04 -57.03 -11.90
CA THR A 205 -14.49 -57.11 -11.71
C THR A 205 -14.97 -58.54 -11.94
N ARG A 206 -15.67 -59.15 -10.98
CA ARG A 206 -16.68 -60.19 -11.23
C ARG A 206 -17.57 -60.40 -10.01
N SER A 207 -18.84 -60.07 -10.17
CA SER A 207 -19.97 -60.54 -9.36
C SER A 207 -20.25 -62.03 -9.65
N PRO A 208 -21.00 -62.67 -8.77
CA PRO A 208 -22.31 -63.19 -9.16
C PRO A 208 -23.44 -62.54 -8.35
#